data_AF-A0A4Q2KT23-F1
#
_entry.id   AF-A0A4Q2KT23-F1
#
_cell.length_a   1.000
_cell.length_b   1.000
_cell.length_c   1.000
_cell.angle_alpha   90.00
_cell.angle_beta   90.00
_cell.angle_gamma   90.00
#
_symmetry.space_group_name_H-M   'P 1'
#
loop_
_entity.id
_entity.type
_entity.pdbx_description
1 polymer ?
#
loop_
_entity_poly.entity_id
_entity_poly.type
_entity_poly.pdbx_seq_one_letter_code
_entity_poly.pdbx_strand_id
1 'polypeptide(L)'
;MGDQTNPFLEPSPLPYLLPQFALIGPEHYREAITIGMREQREEVEAIAAGTEPASFSNTIVALEQSGELLRRVLPVFENASSANSDEAIDAIESEFAPLLSAHRDAIRLDPRLYARIDTLRAAADELDLDAASAYLLERYHREATLAGAALDEAERERLTALNEHISTLTTAFQQHLLADTNDLALHLTDEAELAGLDPGTKSAAREAASARGLDGWLLTLVLPTSQPALTNLESPEVRDRLLAASRARGCRGGEHDTRATLLELVRLRAERARLLGFPNHAAAVTADETAGSPEA
;
A
#
# COMPACT_ATOMS: atom_id res chain seq x y z
N MET A 1 11.01 -2.90 44.64
CA MET A 1 10.70 -2.89 43.20
C MET A 1 11.89 -2.25 42.55
N GLY A 2 12.86 -3.09 42.14
CA GLY A 2 14.09 -2.60 41.54
C GLY A 2 13.78 -2.02 40.18
N ASP A 3 14.43 -0.90 39.88
CA ASP A 3 14.50 -0.23 38.57
C ASP A 3 14.67 -1.29 37.48
N GLN A 4 13.58 -1.71 36.83
CA GLN A 4 13.67 -2.66 35.74
C GLN A 4 14.01 -1.82 34.51
N THR A 5 15.31 -1.77 34.20
CA THR A 5 15.81 -1.20 32.95
C THR A 5 15.01 -1.79 31.79
N ASN A 6 14.50 -0.91 30.92
CA ASN A 6 13.74 -1.32 29.76
C ASN A 6 14.54 -2.33 28.91
N PRO A 7 14.00 -3.56 28.70
CA PRO A 7 14.75 -4.67 28.11
C PRO A 7 15.09 -4.47 26.63
N PHE A 8 14.56 -3.42 25.99
CA PHE A 8 14.92 -3.04 24.62
C PHE A 8 16.13 -2.13 24.54
N LEU A 9 16.55 -1.44 25.62
CA LEU A 9 17.63 -0.45 25.50
C LEU A 9 19.00 -1.08 25.24
N GLU A 10 19.17 -2.35 25.59
CA GLU A 10 20.38 -3.14 25.35
C GLU A 10 20.10 -4.35 24.45
N PRO A 11 21.10 -4.85 23.69
CA PRO A 11 20.97 -6.12 22.97
C PRO A 11 20.60 -7.27 23.90
N SER A 12 19.68 -8.14 23.47
CA SER A 12 19.27 -9.28 24.28
C SER A 12 20.43 -10.25 24.53
N PRO A 13 20.67 -10.68 25.77
CA PRO A 13 21.70 -11.68 26.08
C PRO A 13 21.26 -13.12 25.74
N LEU A 14 20.02 -13.33 25.28
CA LEU A 14 19.50 -14.67 24.96
C LEU A 14 20.05 -15.19 23.62
N PRO A 15 20.05 -16.52 23.38
CA PRO A 15 20.51 -17.10 22.12
C PRO A 15 19.86 -16.44 20.90
N TYR A 16 20.67 -16.10 19.90
CA TYR A 16 20.23 -15.42 18.67
C TYR A 16 19.58 -14.06 18.92
N LEU A 17 19.88 -13.40 20.05
CA LEU A 17 19.28 -12.14 20.48
C LEU A 17 17.75 -12.24 20.68
N LEU A 18 17.24 -13.42 21.04
CA LEU A 18 15.80 -13.63 21.28
C LEU A 18 15.26 -12.56 22.26
N PRO A 19 14.15 -11.87 21.96
CA PRO A 19 13.59 -10.88 22.86
C PRO A 19 13.31 -11.47 24.25
N GLN A 20 13.58 -10.69 25.30
CA GLN A 20 13.33 -11.09 26.68
C GLN A 20 11.83 -10.98 27.02
N PHE A 21 10.96 -11.73 26.31
CA PHE A 21 9.50 -11.63 26.40
C PHE A 21 8.93 -11.65 27.83
N ALA A 22 9.58 -12.37 28.74
CA ALA A 22 9.18 -12.42 30.15
C ALA A 22 9.33 -11.09 30.92
N LEU A 23 10.09 -10.13 30.38
CA LEU A 23 10.37 -8.82 30.96
C LEU A 23 9.69 -7.67 30.21
N ILE A 24 9.09 -7.94 29.05
CA ILE A 24 8.53 -6.90 28.18
C ILE A 24 7.11 -6.58 28.63
N GLY A 25 6.81 -5.29 28.74
CA GLY A 25 5.51 -4.74 29.13
C GLY A 25 5.16 -3.54 28.24
N PRO A 26 3.89 -3.10 28.21
CA PRO A 26 3.44 -1.99 27.35
C PRO A 26 4.25 -0.70 27.52
N GLU A 27 4.64 -0.36 28.75
CA GLU A 27 5.48 0.78 29.08
C GLU A 27 6.85 0.75 28.39
N HIS A 28 7.42 -0.44 28.23
CA HIS A 28 8.72 -0.63 27.59
C HIS A 28 8.67 -0.33 26.09
N TYR A 29 7.57 -0.67 25.41
CA TYR A 29 7.38 -0.33 23.99
C TYR A 29 7.35 1.18 23.79
N ARG A 30 6.50 1.87 24.55
CA ARG A 30 6.31 3.33 24.46
C ARG A 30 7.64 4.08 24.65
N GLU A 31 8.37 3.73 25.69
CA GLU A 31 9.67 4.35 25.97
C GLU A 31 10.69 4.04 24.86
N ALA A 32 10.86 2.76 24.48
CA ALA A 32 11.86 2.36 23.50
C ALA A 32 11.57 2.89 22.09
N ILE A 33 10.30 2.94 21.66
CA ILE A 33 9.92 3.55 20.38
C ILE A 33 10.23 5.05 20.40
N THR A 34 9.88 5.76 21.48
CA THR A 34 10.15 7.20 21.62
C THR A 34 11.65 7.50 21.56
N ILE A 35 12.46 6.75 22.33
CA ILE A 35 13.91 6.90 22.35
C ILE A 35 14.49 6.55 20.97
N GLY A 36 14.07 5.42 20.39
CA GLY A 36 14.58 4.96 19.10
C GLY A 36 14.28 5.92 17.95
N MET A 37 13.09 6.54 17.94
CA MET A 37 12.76 7.59 16.98
C MET A 37 13.70 8.79 17.13
N ARG A 38 13.91 9.27 18.36
CA ARG A 38 14.83 10.39 18.63
C ARG A 38 16.27 10.06 18.18
N GLU A 39 16.79 8.91 18.57
CA GLU A 39 18.16 8.48 18.24
C GLU A 39 18.36 8.33 16.75
N GLN A 40 17.43 7.68 16.04
CA GLN A 40 17.55 7.56 14.58
C GLN A 40 17.52 8.93 13.90
N ARG A 41 16.72 9.89 14.40
CA ARG A 41 16.73 11.24 13.83
C ARG A 41 18.07 11.94 14.02
N GLU A 42 18.70 11.78 15.18
CA GLU A 42 20.04 12.34 15.45
C GLU A 42 21.11 11.72 14.53
N GLU A 43 21.08 10.40 14.35
CA GLU A 43 21.98 9.66 13.45
C GLU A 43 21.78 10.10 11.99
N VAL A 44 20.54 10.17 11.54
CA VAL A 44 20.19 10.57 10.17
C VAL A 44 20.54 12.04 9.91
N GLU A 45 20.34 12.92 10.88
CA GLU A 45 20.75 14.33 10.74
C GLU A 45 22.28 14.45 10.59
N ALA A 46 23.06 13.65 11.32
CA ALA A 46 24.51 13.62 11.17
C ALA A 46 24.95 13.18 9.76
N ILE A 47 24.23 12.24 9.15
CA ILE A 47 24.46 11.79 7.77
C ILE A 47 24.08 12.90 6.78
N ALA A 48 22.89 13.49 6.94
CA ALA A 48 22.35 14.53 6.06
C ALA A 48 23.18 15.81 6.07
N ALA A 49 23.67 16.23 7.24
CA ALA A 49 24.48 17.42 7.44
C ALA A 49 25.99 17.20 7.22
N GLY A 50 26.41 15.99 6.88
CA GLY A 50 27.81 15.64 6.64
C GLY A 50 28.44 16.51 5.53
N THR A 51 29.58 17.13 5.83
CA THR A 51 30.30 18.01 4.89
C THR A 51 31.29 17.28 4.00
N GLU A 52 31.66 16.05 4.38
CA GLU A 52 32.48 15.18 3.54
C GLU A 52 31.72 14.78 2.27
N PRO A 53 32.43 14.60 1.12
CA PRO A 53 31.85 14.01 -0.07
C PRO A 53 31.10 12.71 0.24
N ALA A 54 29.96 12.51 -0.39
CA ALA A 54 29.17 11.30 -0.20
C ALA A 54 30.01 10.06 -0.60
N SER A 55 30.04 9.07 0.28
CA SER A 55 30.58 7.73 0.02
C SER A 55 29.52 6.70 0.38
N PHE A 56 29.62 5.49 -0.19
CA PHE A 56 28.72 4.40 0.15
C PHE A 56 28.69 4.14 1.68
N SER A 57 29.85 4.21 2.34
CA SER A 57 29.98 4.01 3.79
C SER A 57 29.31 5.12 4.60
N ASN A 58 29.62 6.39 4.33
CA ASN A 58 29.10 7.51 5.12
C ASN A 58 27.65 7.89 4.81
N THR A 59 27.01 7.21 3.85
CA THR A 59 25.63 7.49 3.43
C THR A 59 24.78 6.23 3.50
N ILE A 60 24.98 5.25 2.62
CA ILE A 60 24.13 4.05 2.56
C ILE A 60 24.34 3.14 3.78
N VAL A 61 25.60 2.80 4.10
CA VAL A 61 25.88 1.95 5.27
C VAL A 61 25.50 2.65 6.57
N ALA A 62 25.76 3.96 6.68
CA ALA A 62 25.36 4.74 7.84
C ALA A 62 23.82 4.77 8.02
N LEU A 63 23.04 4.90 6.93
CA LEU A 63 21.58 4.83 6.97
C LEU A 63 21.09 3.46 7.40
N GLU A 64 21.66 2.38 6.87
CA GLU A 64 21.32 0.99 7.27
C GLU A 64 21.63 0.71 8.74
N GLN A 65 22.73 1.28 9.25
CA GLN A 65 23.11 1.13 10.65
C GLN A 65 22.23 1.95 11.61
N SER A 66 21.64 3.04 11.13
CA SER A 66 20.76 3.91 11.94
C SER A 66 19.53 3.19 12.48
N GLY A 67 18.99 3.69 13.58
CA GLY A 67 17.73 3.23 14.17
C GLY A 67 17.81 1.84 14.76
N GLU A 68 18.96 1.46 15.34
CA GLU A 68 19.15 0.14 15.93
C GLU A 68 18.09 -0.19 16.99
N LEU A 69 17.76 0.77 17.86
CA LEU A 69 16.74 0.57 18.87
C LEU A 69 15.36 0.34 18.26
N LEU A 70 14.99 1.08 17.21
CA LEU A 70 13.73 0.84 16.47
C LEU A 70 13.70 -0.54 15.82
N ARG A 71 14.82 -0.96 15.21
CA ARG A 71 14.98 -2.29 14.61
C ARG A 71 14.82 -3.41 15.65
N ARG A 72 15.10 -3.12 16.92
CA ARG A 72 14.94 -4.06 18.04
C ARG A 72 13.51 -4.10 18.60
N VAL A 73 12.88 -2.93 18.79
CA VAL A 73 11.55 -2.84 19.42
C VAL A 73 10.39 -3.10 18.46
N LEU A 74 10.45 -2.58 17.23
CA LEU A 74 9.31 -2.63 16.31
C LEU A 74 8.89 -4.05 15.92
N PRO A 75 9.78 -4.98 15.57
CA PRO A 75 9.36 -6.35 15.23
C PRO A 75 8.66 -7.07 16.39
N VAL A 76 9.07 -6.78 17.63
CA VAL A 76 8.45 -7.36 18.83
C VAL A 76 7.08 -6.74 19.09
N PHE A 77 6.98 -5.41 18.94
CA PHE A 77 5.72 -4.69 19.07
C PHE A 77 4.70 -5.12 18.01
N GLU A 78 5.10 -5.18 16.73
CA GLU A 78 4.25 -5.61 15.62
C GLU A 78 3.83 -7.08 15.78
N ASN A 79 4.71 -7.94 16.30
CA ASN A 79 4.35 -9.31 16.66
C ASN A 79 3.28 -9.35 17.76
N ALA A 80 3.41 -8.53 18.80
CA ALA A 80 2.44 -8.45 19.88
C ALA A 80 1.08 -7.94 19.38
N SER A 81 1.05 -6.82 18.65
CA SER A 81 -0.18 -6.26 18.05
C SER A 81 -0.87 -7.26 17.12
N SER A 82 -0.10 -8.01 16.30
CA SER A 82 -0.70 -8.98 15.39
C SER A 82 -1.17 -10.27 16.06
N ALA A 83 -0.41 -10.81 17.02
CA ALA A 83 -0.61 -12.19 17.49
C ALA A 83 -1.20 -12.30 18.91
N ASN A 84 -1.07 -11.26 19.73
CA ASN A 84 -1.49 -11.27 21.13
C ASN A 84 -1.76 -9.84 21.64
N SER A 85 -2.61 -9.09 20.92
CA SER A 85 -2.95 -7.72 21.31
C SER A 85 -3.89 -7.67 22.51
N ASP A 86 -3.89 -6.53 23.18
CA ASP A 86 -4.81 -6.12 24.23
C ASP A 86 -5.05 -4.60 24.15
N GLU A 87 -5.90 -4.07 25.04
CA GLU A 87 -6.24 -2.64 25.06
C GLU A 87 -5.01 -1.72 25.21
N ALA A 88 -3.96 -2.17 25.92
CA ALA A 88 -2.76 -1.37 26.10
C ALA A 88 -1.88 -1.36 24.83
N ILE A 89 -1.75 -2.50 24.14
CA ILE A 89 -1.03 -2.58 22.87
C ILE A 89 -1.77 -1.82 21.76
N ASP A 90 -3.10 -1.97 21.65
CA ASP A 90 -3.93 -1.24 20.67
C ASP A 90 -3.84 0.28 20.85
N ALA A 91 -3.78 0.75 22.10
CA ALA A 91 -3.60 2.17 22.42
C ALA A 91 -2.22 2.69 21.99
N ILE A 92 -1.16 1.90 22.19
CA ILE A 92 0.20 2.24 21.73
C ILE A 92 0.23 2.26 20.19
N GLU A 93 -0.41 1.30 19.52
CA GLU A 93 -0.45 1.26 18.06
C GLU A 93 -1.15 2.49 17.48
N SER A 94 -2.32 2.83 18.02
CA SER A 94 -3.09 4.00 17.61
C SER A 94 -2.31 5.31 17.77
N GLU A 95 -1.48 5.40 18.80
CA GLU A 95 -0.62 6.55 19.05
C GLU A 95 0.61 6.61 18.15
N PHE A 96 1.35 5.49 18.01
CA PHE A 96 2.64 5.49 17.33
C PHE A 96 2.55 5.21 15.84
N ALA A 97 1.50 4.57 15.31
CA ALA A 97 1.35 4.34 13.87
C ALA A 97 1.49 5.64 13.03
N PRO A 98 0.76 6.74 13.33
CA PRO A 98 0.93 7.99 12.60
C PRO A 98 2.32 8.62 12.81
N LEU A 99 2.88 8.53 14.03
CA LEU A 99 4.21 9.08 14.34
C LEU A 99 5.33 8.35 13.61
N LEU A 100 5.28 7.02 13.55
CA LEU A 100 6.23 6.18 12.83
C LEU A 100 6.10 6.36 11.31
N SER A 101 4.90 6.60 10.79
CA SER A 101 4.73 7.00 9.39
C SER A 101 5.45 8.32 9.10
N ALA A 102 5.18 9.36 9.90
CA ALA A 102 5.81 10.67 9.74
C ALA A 102 7.34 10.61 9.92
N HIS A 103 7.83 9.77 10.83
CA HIS A 103 9.25 9.52 11.04
C HIS A 103 9.93 8.92 9.80
N ARG A 104 9.34 7.86 9.22
CA ARG A 104 9.84 7.24 7.99
C ARG A 104 9.81 8.22 6.81
N ASP A 105 8.71 8.95 6.65
CA ASP A 105 8.58 9.94 5.58
C ASP A 105 9.62 11.03 5.68
N ALA A 106 9.86 11.55 6.89
CA ALA A 106 10.82 12.63 7.07
C ALA A 106 12.29 12.19 6.96
N ILE A 107 12.59 10.89 6.86
CA ILE A 107 13.89 10.36 6.46
C ILE A 107 13.90 10.14 4.95
N ARG A 108 12.89 9.41 4.42
CA ARG A 108 12.82 9.04 3.00
C ARG A 108 12.70 10.24 2.07
N LEU A 109 12.08 11.33 2.53
CA LEU A 109 11.83 12.55 1.78
C LEU A 109 12.84 13.67 2.05
N ASP A 110 13.88 13.45 2.85
CA ASP A 110 14.89 14.48 3.11
C ASP A 110 15.71 14.75 1.83
N PRO A 111 15.60 15.95 1.23
CA PRO A 111 16.28 16.26 -0.03
C PRO A 111 17.80 16.26 0.13
N ARG A 112 18.33 16.48 1.34
CA ARG A 112 19.78 16.44 1.62
C ARG A 112 20.31 15.02 1.53
N LEU A 113 19.60 14.05 2.11
CA LEU A 113 19.93 12.63 2.00
C LEU A 113 19.81 12.18 0.55
N TYR A 114 18.73 12.57 -0.12
CA TYR A 114 18.54 12.24 -1.53
C TYR A 114 19.69 12.76 -2.39
N ALA A 115 20.12 14.01 -2.22
CA ALA A 115 21.25 14.57 -2.98
C ALA A 115 22.55 13.77 -2.78
N ARG A 116 22.81 13.27 -1.57
CA ARG A 116 23.96 12.39 -1.30
C ARG A 116 23.82 11.03 -2.01
N ILE A 117 22.65 10.42 -1.95
CA ILE A 117 22.35 9.13 -2.61
C ILE A 117 22.41 9.27 -4.14
N ASP A 118 21.86 10.35 -4.69
CA ASP A 118 21.85 10.65 -6.12
C ASP A 118 23.28 10.87 -6.65
N THR A 119 24.13 11.57 -5.90
CA THR A 119 25.56 11.71 -6.21
C THR A 119 26.24 10.34 -6.33
N LEU A 120 25.98 9.44 -5.38
CA LEU A 120 26.53 8.08 -5.44
C LEU A 120 25.97 7.28 -6.62
N ARG A 121 24.67 7.40 -6.89
CA ARG A 121 24.03 6.69 -7.99
C ARG A 121 24.56 7.12 -9.35
N ALA A 122 24.82 8.42 -9.52
CA ALA A 122 25.41 8.97 -10.74
C ALA A 122 26.84 8.50 -10.98
N ALA A 123 27.59 8.22 -9.91
CA ALA A 123 28.96 7.71 -9.96
C ALA A 123 29.04 6.17 -9.76
N ALA A 124 27.93 5.44 -9.83
CA ALA A 124 27.88 4.04 -9.42
C ALA A 124 28.91 3.14 -10.13
N ASP A 125 29.16 3.37 -11.42
CA ASP A 125 30.13 2.60 -12.23
C ASP A 125 31.59 2.85 -11.80
N GLU A 126 31.86 3.91 -11.03
CA GLU A 126 33.20 4.31 -10.57
C GLU A 126 33.48 3.87 -9.11
N LEU A 127 32.47 3.42 -8.37
CA LEU A 127 32.56 3.13 -6.93
C LEU A 127 33.09 1.73 -6.59
N ASP A 128 33.36 0.87 -7.59
CA ASP A 128 33.83 -0.52 -7.43
C ASP A 128 33.01 -1.32 -6.37
N LEU A 129 31.68 -1.17 -6.42
CA LEU A 129 30.77 -1.83 -5.47
C LEU A 129 30.58 -3.31 -5.84
N ASP A 130 30.53 -4.16 -4.82
CA ASP A 130 30.05 -5.52 -5.00
C ASP A 130 28.54 -5.53 -5.37
N ALA A 131 28.06 -6.65 -5.91
CA ALA A 131 26.69 -6.76 -6.41
C ALA A 131 25.61 -6.42 -5.36
N ALA A 132 25.81 -6.79 -4.09
CA ALA A 132 24.84 -6.49 -3.04
C ALA A 132 24.83 -4.99 -2.70
N SER A 133 26.00 -4.38 -2.61
CA SER A 133 26.15 -2.94 -2.37
C SER A 133 25.58 -2.09 -3.52
N ALA A 134 25.83 -2.49 -4.77
CA ALA A 134 25.28 -1.82 -5.95
C ALA A 134 23.75 -1.88 -5.96
N TYR A 135 23.17 -3.05 -5.67
CA TYR A 135 21.72 -3.23 -5.56
C TYR A 135 21.13 -2.39 -4.42
N LEU A 136 21.80 -2.34 -3.27
CA LEU A 136 21.33 -1.55 -2.13
C LEU A 136 21.30 -0.05 -2.46
N LEU A 137 22.33 0.47 -3.11
CA LEU A 137 22.36 1.85 -3.59
C LEU A 137 21.22 2.14 -4.59
N GLU A 138 21.01 1.24 -5.55
CA GLU A 138 19.90 1.35 -6.51
C GLU A 138 18.54 1.35 -5.80
N ARG A 139 18.35 0.48 -4.81
CA ARG A 139 17.12 0.38 -4.03
C ARG A 139 16.81 1.67 -3.28
N TYR A 140 17.79 2.22 -2.54
CA TYR A 140 17.63 3.48 -1.82
C TYR A 140 17.31 4.65 -2.76
N HIS A 141 18.03 4.74 -3.89
CA HIS A 141 17.79 5.79 -4.89
C HIS A 141 16.39 5.71 -5.48
N ARG A 142 15.95 4.50 -5.85
CA ARG A 142 14.63 4.24 -6.42
C ARG A 142 13.51 4.57 -5.44
N GLU A 143 13.57 4.06 -4.21
CA GLU A 143 12.56 4.31 -3.19
C GLU A 143 12.41 5.81 -2.90
N ALA A 144 13.52 6.52 -2.74
CA ALA A 144 13.51 7.96 -2.48
C ALA A 144 12.98 8.75 -3.70
N THR A 145 13.35 8.35 -4.91
CA THR A 145 12.82 8.96 -6.15
C THR A 145 11.32 8.76 -6.25
N LEU A 146 10.81 7.53 -6.07
CA LEU A 146 9.37 7.23 -6.11
C LEU A 146 8.57 7.90 -4.98
N ALA A 147 9.24 8.18 -3.86
CA ALA A 147 8.67 8.94 -2.76
C ALA A 147 8.58 10.45 -3.05
N GLY A 148 9.36 10.96 -4.02
CA GLY A 148 9.43 12.39 -4.35
C GLY A 148 10.51 13.15 -3.59
N ALA A 149 11.57 12.47 -3.11
CA ALA A 149 12.68 13.13 -2.40
C ALA A 149 13.51 14.07 -3.31
N ALA A 150 13.46 13.85 -4.62
CA ALA A 150 14.09 14.69 -5.64
C ALA A 150 13.40 16.04 -5.86
N LEU A 151 12.14 16.16 -5.41
CA LEU A 151 11.27 17.28 -5.72
C LEU A 151 11.61 18.50 -4.87
N ASP A 152 11.40 19.70 -5.43
CA ASP A 152 11.40 20.92 -4.63
C ASP A 152 10.14 21.02 -3.74
N GLU A 153 10.04 22.06 -2.93
CA GLU A 153 8.91 22.21 -2.00
C GLU A 153 7.55 22.33 -2.72
N ALA A 154 7.50 23.09 -3.81
CA ALA A 154 6.26 23.29 -4.57
C ALA A 154 5.85 21.99 -5.29
N GLU A 155 6.82 21.25 -5.81
CA GLU A 155 6.62 19.94 -6.41
C GLU A 155 6.18 18.89 -5.38
N ARG A 156 6.73 18.91 -4.16
CA ARG A 156 6.28 18.04 -3.06
C ARG A 156 4.84 18.34 -2.64
N GLU A 157 4.47 19.61 -2.47
CA GLU A 157 3.08 20.00 -2.20
C GLU A 157 2.16 19.50 -3.31
N ARG A 158 2.60 19.61 -4.59
CA ARG A 158 1.85 19.10 -5.73
C ARG A 158 1.72 17.57 -5.67
N LEU A 159 2.79 16.85 -5.35
CA LEU A 159 2.76 15.39 -5.21
C LEU A 159 1.80 14.94 -4.12
N THR A 160 1.80 15.60 -2.96
CA THR A 160 0.86 15.34 -1.86
C THR A 160 -0.58 15.52 -2.31
N ALA A 161 -0.91 16.67 -2.92
CA ALA A 161 -2.25 16.94 -3.43
C ALA A 161 -2.69 15.92 -4.51
N LEU A 162 -1.76 15.49 -5.38
CA LEU A 162 -2.02 14.43 -6.36
C LEU A 162 -2.33 13.09 -5.69
N ASN A 163 -1.54 12.69 -4.69
CA ASN A 163 -1.72 11.43 -3.97
C ASN A 163 -3.06 11.41 -3.21
N GLU A 164 -3.41 12.50 -2.53
CA GLU A 164 -4.70 12.65 -1.85
C GLU A 164 -5.86 12.49 -2.83
N HIS A 165 -5.83 13.22 -3.95
CA HIS A 165 -6.90 13.17 -4.94
C HIS A 165 -7.02 11.80 -5.61
N ILE A 166 -5.90 11.15 -5.95
CA ILE A 166 -5.88 9.78 -6.48
C ILE A 166 -6.51 8.81 -5.48
N SER A 167 -6.20 8.94 -4.18
CA SER A 167 -6.78 8.09 -3.13
C SER A 167 -8.29 8.26 -3.03
N THR A 168 -8.77 9.51 -3.02
CA THR A 168 -10.20 9.84 -3.03
C THR A 168 -10.91 9.24 -4.25
N LEU A 169 -10.37 9.43 -5.46
CA LEU A 169 -10.97 8.91 -6.69
C LEU A 169 -10.92 7.38 -6.76
N THR A 170 -9.89 6.74 -6.22
CA THR A 170 -9.81 5.26 -6.15
C THR A 170 -10.92 4.71 -5.26
N THR A 171 -11.14 5.34 -4.11
CA THR A 171 -12.24 4.97 -3.19
C THR A 171 -13.60 5.17 -3.85
N ALA A 172 -13.81 6.32 -4.48
CA ALA A 172 -15.05 6.64 -5.18
C ALA A 172 -15.33 5.65 -6.33
N PHE A 173 -14.30 5.30 -7.12
CA PHE A 173 -14.42 4.31 -8.19
C PHE A 173 -14.89 2.94 -7.66
N GLN A 174 -14.30 2.47 -6.55
CA GLN A 174 -14.68 1.19 -5.94
C GLN A 174 -16.12 1.21 -5.42
N GLN A 175 -16.50 2.28 -4.72
CA GLN A 175 -17.85 2.44 -4.17
C GLN A 175 -18.90 2.50 -5.27
N HIS A 176 -18.68 3.32 -6.31
CA HIS A 176 -19.59 3.44 -7.44
C HIS A 176 -19.70 2.12 -8.22
N LEU A 177 -18.57 1.45 -8.47
CA LEU A 177 -18.58 0.16 -9.16
C LEU A 177 -19.37 -0.90 -8.37
N LEU A 178 -19.22 -0.94 -7.04
CA LEU A 178 -19.96 -1.87 -6.19
C LEU A 178 -21.46 -1.55 -6.17
N ALA A 179 -21.82 -0.28 -6.02
CA ALA A 179 -23.21 0.16 -6.06
C ALA A 179 -23.86 -0.19 -7.41
N ASP A 180 -23.19 0.13 -8.53
CA ASP A 180 -23.72 -0.20 -9.86
C ASP A 180 -23.81 -1.70 -10.11
N THR A 181 -22.83 -2.46 -9.62
CA THR A 181 -22.84 -3.94 -9.68
C THR A 181 -24.04 -4.51 -8.95
N ASN A 182 -24.40 -3.95 -7.80
CA ASN A 182 -25.58 -4.36 -7.06
C ASN A 182 -26.86 -3.98 -7.79
N ASP A 183 -26.97 -2.75 -8.28
CA ASP A 183 -28.15 -2.27 -9.01
C ASP A 183 -28.41 -3.04 -10.31
N LEU A 184 -27.36 -3.50 -10.98
CA LEU A 184 -27.43 -4.26 -12.24
C LEU A 184 -27.71 -5.76 -12.04
N ALA A 185 -27.83 -6.24 -10.82
CA ALA A 185 -28.18 -7.64 -10.56
C ALA A 185 -29.48 -8.00 -11.29
N LEU A 186 -29.48 -9.15 -11.99
CA LEU A 186 -30.57 -9.52 -12.88
C LEU A 186 -31.70 -10.15 -12.08
N HIS A 187 -32.77 -9.38 -11.89
CA HIS A 187 -34.00 -9.83 -11.23
C HIS A 187 -34.92 -10.55 -12.22
N LEU A 188 -35.34 -11.76 -11.86
CA LEU A 188 -36.19 -12.66 -12.63
C LEU A 188 -37.36 -13.10 -11.75
N THR A 189 -38.58 -13.09 -12.29
CA THR A 189 -39.79 -13.48 -11.54
C THR A 189 -40.46 -14.73 -12.11
N ASP A 190 -40.10 -15.15 -13.32
CA ASP A 190 -40.54 -16.40 -13.92
C ASP A 190 -39.48 -17.48 -13.74
N GLU A 191 -39.87 -18.63 -13.17
CA GLU A 191 -38.98 -19.76 -12.95
C GLU A 191 -38.46 -20.35 -14.28
N ALA A 192 -39.24 -20.22 -15.37
CA ALA A 192 -38.84 -20.71 -16.68
C ALA A 192 -37.59 -19.98 -17.22
N GLU A 193 -37.35 -18.74 -16.80
CA GLU A 193 -36.15 -17.97 -17.16
C GLU A 193 -34.85 -18.57 -16.57
N LEU A 194 -34.96 -19.47 -15.59
CA LEU A 194 -33.84 -20.15 -14.93
C LEU A 194 -33.56 -21.54 -15.50
N ALA A 195 -34.15 -21.89 -16.65
CA ALA A 195 -33.92 -23.17 -17.32
C ALA A 195 -32.41 -23.43 -17.53
N GLY A 196 -31.99 -24.65 -17.21
CA GLY A 196 -30.60 -25.11 -17.24
C GLY A 196 -29.76 -24.84 -15.99
N LEU A 197 -30.18 -23.94 -15.09
CA LEU A 197 -29.49 -23.74 -13.80
C LEU A 197 -29.75 -24.91 -12.84
N ASP A 198 -28.71 -25.30 -12.10
CA ASP A 198 -28.81 -26.33 -11.08
C ASP A 198 -29.59 -25.85 -9.84
N PRO A 199 -30.13 -26.76 -9.01
CA PRO A 199 -30.92 -26.38 -7.84
C PRO A 199 -30.18 -25.50 -6.83
N GLY A 200 -28.85 -25.66 -6.69
CA GLY A 200 -28.03 -24.85 -5.79
C GLY A 200 -27.95 -23.40 -6.26
N THR A 201 -27.67 -23.19 -7.55
CA THR A 201 -27.67 -21.85 -8.15
C THR A 201 -29.04 -21.18 -8.04
N LYS A 202 -30.13 -21.92 -8.28
CA LYS A 202 -31.49 -21.39 -8.10
C LYS A 202 -31.80 -21.02 -6.65
N SER A 203 -31.36 -21.84 -5.68
CA SER A 203 -31.52 -21.53 -4.25
C SER A 203 -30.78 -20.25 -3.86
N ALA A 204 -29.51 -20.13 -4.26
CA ALA A 204 -28.70 -18.95 -3.97
C ALA A 204 -29.30 -17.68 -4.59
N ALA A 205 -29.83 -17.75 -5.82
CA ALA A 205 -30.49 -16.63 -6.45
C ALA A 205 -31.80 -16.23 -5.74
N ARG A 206 -32.53 -17.21 -5.17
CA ARG A 206 -33.74 -16.96 -4.36
C ARG A 206 -33.39 -16.26 -3.05
N GLU A 207 -32.33 -16.71 -2.38
CA GLU A 207 -31.81 -16.08 -1.16
C GLU A 207 -31.33 -14.65 -1.42
N ALA A 208 -30.61 -14.43 -2.52
CA ALA A 208 -30.15 -13.09 -2.91
C ALA A 208 -31.31 -12.12 -3.19
N ALA A 209 -32.40 -12.59 -3.81
CA ALA A 209 -33.62 -11.81 -3.99
C ALA A 209 -34.26 -11.46 -2.63
N SER A 210 -34.43 -12.48 -1.77
CA SER A 210 -35.02 -12.31 -0.44
C SER A 210 -34.21 -11.35 0.44
N ALA A 211 -32.88 -11.40 0.39
CA ALA A 211 -32.00 -10.51 1.15
C ALA A 211 -32.15 -9.04 0.75
N ARG A 212 -32.67 -8.77 -0.46
CA ARG A 212 -32.99 -7.43 -0.96
C ARG A 212 -34.48 -7.09 -0.91
N GLY A 213 -35.30 -7.93 -0.27
CA GLY A 213 -36.75 -7.75 -0.19
C GLY A 213 -37.45 -7.88 -1.55
N LEU A 214 -36.87 -8.62 -2.49
CA LEU A 214 -37.45 -8.89 -3.81
C LEU A 214 -38.06 -10.29 -3.85
N ASP A 215 -39.18 -10.42 -4.55
CA ASP A 215 -39.73 -11.72 -4.94
C ASP A 215 -38.88 -12.36 -6.06
N GLY A 216 -39.12 -13.62 -6.43
CA GLY A 216 -38.44 -14.21 -7.59
C GLY A 216 -37.00 -14.62 -7.30
N TRP A 217 -36.08 -14.37 -8.23
CA TRP A 217 -34.67 -14.75 -8.16
C TRP A 217 -33.80 -13.60 -8.61
N LEU A 218 -32.64 -13.46 -7.99
CA LEU A 218 -31.69 -12.42 -8.31
C LEU A 218 -30.34 -13.03 -8.66
N LEU A 219 -29.96 -12.96 -9.92
CA LEU A 219 -28.62 -13.34 -10.36
C LEU A 219 -27.68 -12.17 -10.12
N THR A 220 -26.84 -12.28 -9.10
CA THR A 220 -25.80 -11.28 -8.80
C THR A 220 -24.66 -11.36 -9.81
N LEU A 221 -23.97 -10.23 -10.00
CA LEU A 221 -22.83 -10.15 -10.90
C LEU A 221 -21.52 -10.37 -10.11
N VAL A 222 -20.61 -11.15 -10.69
CA VAL A 222 -19.25 -11.33 -10.18
C VAL A 222 -18.25 -10.47 -10.94
N LEU A 223 -17.11 -10.12 -10.33
CA LEU A 223 -16.12 -9.18 -10.87
C LEU A 223 -15.76 -9.35 -12.36
N PRO A 224 -15.41 -10.55 -12.88
CA PRO A 224 -15.02 -10.68 -14.28
C PRO A 224 -16.16 -10.36 -15.25
N THR A 225 -15.84 -10.12 -16.52
CA THR A 225 -16.84 -9.88 -17.57
C THR A 225 -17.76 -11.09 -17.77
N SER A 226 -17.19 -12.31 -17.85
CA SER A 226 -18.00 -13.52 -18.00
C SER A 226 -18.70 -13.86 -16.68
N GLN A 227 -19.99 -14.15 -16.75
CA GLN A 227 -20.79 -14.55 -15.58
C GLN A 227 -20.98 -16.08 -15.58
N PRO A 228 -20.71 -16.80 -14.45
CA PRO A 228 -20.77 -18.26 -14.41
C PRO A 228 -22.10 -18.86 -14.88
N ALA A 229 -23.22 -18.21 -14.57
CA ALA A 229 -24.56 -18.66 -14.96
C ALA A 229 -24.77 -18.71 -16.49
N LEU A 230 -23.99 -17.96 -17.28
CA LEU A 230 -24.08 -17.97 -18.75
C LEU A 230 -23.83 -19.36 -19.35
N THR A 231 -23.02 -20.20 -18.70
CA THR A 231 -22.68 -21.54 -19.17
C THR A 231 -23.90 -22.47 -19.19
N ASN A 232 -24.80 -22.31 -18.22
CA ASN A 232 -25.88 -23.26 -17.96
C ASN A 232 -27.26 -22.71 -18.35
N LEU A 233 -27.45 -21.39 -18.39
CA LEU A 233 -28.71 -20.77 -18.81
C LEU A 233 -29.09 -21.19 -20.23
N GLU A 234 -30.27 -21.83 -20.38
CA GLU A 234 -30.76 -22.27 -21.69
C GLU A 234 -31.31 -21.11 -22.53
N SER A 235 -32.00 -20.16 -21.90
CA SER A 235 -32.62 -19.01 -22.57
C SER A 235 -31.56 -18.04 -23.12
N PRO A 236 -31.49 -17.86 -24.46
CA PRO A 236 -30.59 -16.88 -25.07
C PRO A 236 -30.86 -15.45 -24.60
N GLU A 237 -32.14 -15.10 -24.41
CA GLU A 237 -32.54 -13.77 -23.96
C GLU A 237 -32.05 -13.45 -22.54
N VAL A 238 -32.14 -14.43 -21.62
CA VAL A 238 -31.65 -14.26 -20.24
C VAL A 238 -30.13 -14.17 -20.21
N ARG A 239 -29.43 -14.96 -21.05
CA ARG A 239 -27.98 -14.83 -21.22
C ARG A 239 -27.58 -13.44 -21.72
N ASP A 240 -28.29 -12.93 -22.72
CA ASP A 240 -28.03 -11.60 -23.29
C ASP A 240 -28.25 -10.49 -22.25
N ARG A 241 -29.35 -10.56 -21.48
CA ARG A 241 -29.62 -9.62 -20.37
C ARG A 241 -28.53 -9.67 -19.30
N LEU A 242 -28.10 -10.87 -18.88
CA LEU A 242 -27.06 -11.04 -17.86
C LEU A 242 -25.70 -10.51 -18.32
N LEU A 243 -25.31 -10.81 -19.56
CA LEU A 243 -24.06 -10.31 -20.13
C LEU A 243 -24.11 -8.79 -20.36
N ALA A 244 -25.25 -8.27 -20.82
CA ALA A 244 -25.46 -6.83 -20.99
C ALA A 244 -25.33 -6.10 -19.64
N ALA A 245 -25.96 -6.62 -18.58
CA ALA A 245 -25.83 -6.09 -17.23
C ALA A 245 -24.36 -6.09 -16.76
N SER A 246 -23.64 -7.20 -16.97
CA SER A 246 -22.20 -7.29 -16.62
C SER A 246 -21.33 -6.24 -17.34
N ARG A 247 -21.58 -6.02 -18.64
CA ARG A 247 -20.83 -5.07 -19.47
C ARG A 247 -21.19 -3.61 -19.20
N ALA A 248 -22.38 -3.35 -18.68
CA ALA A 248 -22.89 -2.01 -18.39
C ALA A 248 -22.31 -1.41 -17.08
N ARG A 249 -21.70 -2.25 -16.23
CA ARG A 249 -21.14 -1.83 -14.94
C ARG A 249 -20.18 -0.65 -15.09
N GLY A 250 -20.44 0.41 -14.33
CA GLY A 250 -19.67 1.64 -14.27
C GLY A 250 -19.70 2.50 -15.54
N CYS A 251 -20.50 2.16 -16.57
CA CYS A 251 -20.48 2.89 -17.84
C CYS A 251 -21.86 3.21 -18.44
N ARG A 252 -22.95 2.94 -17.72
CA ARG A 252 -24.33 3.17 -18.19
C ARG A 252 -24.90 4.59 -17.92
N GLY A 253 -24.08 5.53 -17.45
CA GLY A 253 -24.54 6.83 -16.97
C GLY A 253 -25.13 6.76 -15.55
N GLY A 254 -25.67 7.87 -15.08
CA GLY A 254 -26.25 7.99 -13.74
C GLY A 254 -25.22 8.22 -12.64
N GLU A 255 -25.65 8.04 -11.39
CA GLU A 255 -24.86 8.33 -10.18
C GLU A 255 -23.63 7.44 -10.03
N HIS A 256 -23.70 6.20 -10.53
CA HIS A 256 -22.63 5.21 -10.38
C HIS A 256 -21.73 5.08 -11.62
N ASP A 257 -21.81 6.01 -12.56
CA ASP A 257 -20.89 6.05 -13.70
C ASP A 257 -19.46 6.33 -13.24
N THR A 258 -18.51 5.49 -13.66
CA THR A 258 -17.11 5.58 -13.26
C THR A 258 -16.21 6.12 -14.37
N ARG A 259 -16.73 6.42 -15.57
CA ARG A 259 -15.91 6.82 -16.72
C ARG A 259 -15.19 8.14 -16.48
N ALA A 260 -15.88 9.13 -15.90
CA ALA A 260 -15.28 10.42 -15.56
C ALA A 260 -14.21 10.27 -14.46
N THR A 261 -14.53 9.53 -13.40
CA THR A 261 -13.61 9.18 -12.31
C THR A 261 -12.35 8.49 -12.83
N LEU A 262 -12.50 7.48 -13.69
CA LEU A 262 -11.40 6.75 -14.29
C LEU A 262 -10.54 7.64 -15.18
N LEU A 263 -11.16 8.48 -16.01
CA LEU A 263 -10.43 9.39 -16.89
C LEU A 263 -9.58 10.37 -16.09
N GLU A 264 -10.12 10.88 -14.99
CA GLU A 264 -9.37 11.77 -14.09
C GLU A 264 -8.25 11.04 -13.37
N LEU A 265 -8.51 9.83 -12.85
CA LEU A 265 -7.49 8.96 -12.24
C LEU A 265 -6.30 8.73 -13.20
N VAL A 266 -6.57 8.45 -14.48
CA VAL A 266 -5.53 8.26 -15.50
C VAL A 266 -4.71 9.53 -15.72
N ARG A 267 -5.35 10.70 -15.78
CA ARG A 267 -4.65 11.99 -15.93
C ARG A 267 -3.75 12.28 -14.73
N LEU A 268 -4.28 12.14 -13.52
CA LEU A 268 -3.53 12.40 -12.29
C LEU A 268 -2.34 11.43 -12.13
N ARG A 269 -2.53 10.15 -12.49
CA ARG A 269 -1.43 9.17 -12.49
C ARG A 269 -0.35 9.51 -13.52
N ALA A 270 -0.72 10.01 -14.69
CA ALA A 270 0.23 10.47 -15.70
C ALA A 270 0.97 11.74 -15.24
N GLU A 271 0.28 12.68 -14.59
CA GLU A 271 0.89 13.88 -14.02
C GLU A 271 1.86 13.52 -12.89
N ARG A 272 1.44 12.68 -11.94
CA ARG A 272 2.27 12.16 -10.85
C ARG A 272 3.53 11.48 -11.38
N ALA A 273 3.41 10.66 -12.43
CA ALA A 273 4.57 10.00 -13.03
C ALA A 273 5.59 11.00 -13.59
N ARG A 274 5.11 12.02 -14.33
CA ARG A 274 5.98 13.07 -14.89
C ARG A 274 6.64 13.91 -13.81
N LEU A 275 5.90 14.24 -12.75
CA LEU A 275 6.42 14.95 -11.60
C LEU A 275 7.60 14.18 -10.98
N LEU A 276 7.47 12.85 -10.87
CA LEU A 276 8.51 11.96 -10.37
C LEU A 276 9.61 11.62 -11.41
N GLY A 277 9.65 12.28 -12.56
CA GLY A 277 10.66 12.07 -13.60
C GLY A 277 10.43 10.87 -14.54
N PHE A 278 9.26 10.22 -14.47
CA PHE A 278 8.92 9.08 -15.34
C PHE A 278 8.10 9.51 -16.57
N PRO A 279 8.29 8.87 -17.74
CA PRO A 279 7.57 9.23 -18.96
C PRO A 279 6.06 8.95 -18.88
N ASN A 280 5.67 7.94 -18.10
CA ASN A 280 4.27 7.53 -17.91
C ASN A 280 4.11 6.71 -16.61
N HIS A 281 2.85 6.46 -16.24
CA HIS A 281 2.53 5.71 -15.01
C HIS A 281 3.05 4.27 -15.02
N ALA A 282 3.05 3.60 -16.18
CA ALA A 282 3.55 2.23 -16.27
C ALA A 282 5.04 2.19 -15.94
N ALA A 283 5.85 3.11 -16.48
CA ALA A 283 7.27 3.20 -16.18
C ALA A 283 7.54 3.46 -14.69
N ALA A 284 6.72 4.29 -14.04
CA ALA A 284 6.83 4.53 -12.59
C ALA A 284 6.49 3.27 -11.76
N VAL A 285 5.53 2.45 -12.22
CA VAL A 285 5.15 1.21 -11.54
C VAL A 285 6.21 0.13 -11.77
N THR A 286 6.57 -0.13 -13.04
CA THR A 286 7.48 -1.22 -13.40
C THR A 286 8.91 -0.96 -12.95
N ALA A 287 9.27 0.28 -12.63
CA ALA A 287 10.56 0.63 -12.06
C ALA A 287 10.88 -0.20 -10.82
N ASP A 288 9.88 -0.59 -10.02
CA ASP A 288 10.09 -1.42 -8.82
C ASP A 288 9.56 -2.86 -8.95
N GLU A 289 9.28 -3.29 -10.18
CA GLU A 289 8.77 -4.64 -10.47
C GLU A 289 9.82 -5.49 -11.18
N THR A 290 9.67 -6.80 -11.13
CA THR A 290 10.59 -7.75 -11.80
C THR A 290 10.66 -7.58 -13.32
N ALA A 291 9.62 -7.00 -13.95
CA ALA A 291 9.62 -6.66 -15.36
C ALA A 291 10.60 -5.53 -15.71
N GLY A 292 10.91 -4.63 -14.75
CA GLY A 292 11.85 -3.52 -14.89
C GLY A 292 11.41 -2.38 -15.81
N SER A 293 10.61 -2.65 -16.84
CA SER A 293 10.11 -1.66 -17.79
C SER A 293 8.75 -2.08 -18.40
N PRO A 294 7.96 -1.14 -18.93
CA PRO A 294 6.72 -1.48 -19.64
C PRO A 294 6.92 -2.27 -20.94
N GLU A 295 8.12 -2.25 -21.53
CA GLU A 295 8.44 -2.90 -22.80
C GLU A 295 8.88 -4.37 -22.69
N ALA A 296 9.19 -4.84 -21.47
CA ALA A 296 9.65 -6.20 -21.20
C ALA A 296 8.54 -7.26 -21.35
#